data_AF-A0A9E0HDL9-F1
#
_entry.id   AF-A0A9E0HDL9-F1
#
_cell.length_a   1.000
_cell.length_b   1.000
_cell.length_c   1.000
_cell.angle_alpha   90.00
_cell.angle_beta   90.00
_cell.angle_gamma   90.00
#
_symmetry.space_group_name_H-M   'P 1'
#
loop_
_entity.id
_entity.type
_entity.pdbx_description
1 polymer ?
#
loop_
_entity_poly.entity_id
_entity_poly.type
_entity_poly.pdbx_seq_one_letter_code
_entity_poly.pdbx_strand_id
1 'polypeptide(L)'
;MKSIALATLFSIAAAAGCGGDGPSNPGDPDAAGPPIDAEVPAGYTRLLGRTWSLAAGQSDTYKCVRMTMTQDVYITGFRAQAPQGTHHTVLSIANTSSTMGPDGEYDCAVGTLGLKMLYASGVGTAEYNFPDGVGIKVSAGEQVHLNLHLYNASDEPLTGDSAILIKTVPAEPATLAEFVFAGRFLFNIPANSTRVVTGGCTIAAGRNYQLFAVWPHMHQIATHQKVSLIRPSGTTVLHDAPFDFGDQLFSEITPLEPLVGGDRIQVECTYVNNTDRTIGFGDSSDTEMCFTGLYRYPATGSNLFECTDNPNGIGL
;
A
#
# COMPACT_ATOMS: atom_id res chain seq x y z
N MET A 1 -4.93 27.37 74.55
CA MET A 1 -4.44 27.50 73.16
C MET A 1 -3.84 26.17 72.74
N LYS A 2 -4.16 25.74 71.52
CA LYS A 2 -3.93 24.41 70.90
C LYS A 2 -5.06 23.40 71.12
N SER A 3 -6.07 23.56 70.27
CA SER A 3 -7.02 22.53 69.86
C SER A 3 -6.38 21.68 68.76
N ILE A 4 -6.44 20.35 68.86
CA ILE A 4 -6.42 19.46 67.68
C ILE A 4 -7.47 18.37 67.93
N ALA A 5 -8.34 18.24 66.94
CA ALA A 5 -9.62 17.58 67.01
C ALA A 5 -9.54 16.06 66.79
N LEU A 6 -10.61 15.44 67.24
CA LEU A 6 -10.96 14.03 67.34
C LEU A 6 -11.10 13.36 65.97
N ALA A 7 -10.70 12.09 65.92
CA ALA A 7 -10.88 11.19 64.80
C ALA A 7 -12.37 10.79 64.61
N THR A 8 -12.78 10.64 63.34
CA THR A 8 -13.92 9.79 62.98
C THR A 8 -13.57 9.02 61.71
N LEU A 9 -13.48 7.69 61.84
CA LEU A 9 -13.46 6.75 60.73
C LEU A 9 -14.82 6.76 60.04
N PHE A 10 -14.82 6.84 58.71
CA PHE A 10 -15.88 6.27 57.87
C PHE A 10 -15.22 5.53 56.72
N SER A 11 -15.28 4.20 56.78
CA SER A 11 -14.97 3.31 55.67
C SER A 11 -16.22 3.17 54.81
N ILE A 12 -16.14 3.55 53.54
CA ILE A 12 -17.07 3.10 52.50
C ILE A 12 -16.22 2.57 51.35
N ALA A 13 -16.32 1.26 51.12
CA ALA A 13 -15.87 0.61 49.91
C ALA A 13 -16.85 0.95 48.77
N ALA A 14 -16.35 1.35 47.60
CA ALA A 14 -17.14 1.35 46.36
C ALA A 14 -16.22 1.23 45.13
N ALA A 15 -16.32 0.06 44.51
CA ALA A 15 -16.25 -0.27 43.09
C ALA A 15 -15.20 0.40 42.17
N ALA A 16 -14.30 -0.45 41.65
CA ALA A 16 -13.79 -0.33 40.31
C ALA A 16 -14.95 -0.42 39.29
N GLY A 17 -14.96 0.47 38.30
CA GLY A 17 -15.96 0.48 37.23
C GLY A 17 -15.66 1.52 36.15
N CYS A 18 -15.16 1.01 35.01
CA CYS A 18 -15.21 1.42 33.61
C CYS A 18 -15.44 2.89 33.17
N GLY A 19 -14.74 3.21 32.08
CA GLY A 19 -15.34 3.94 30.95
C GLY A 19 -14.95 5.41 30.86
N GLY A 20 -13.85 5.69 30.18
CA GLY A 20 -13.54 7.00 29.65
C GLY A 20 -13.39 6.90 28.14
N ASP A 21 -14.51 6.79 27.42
CA ASP A 21 -14.57 7.06 25.99
C ASP A 21 -14.20 8.54 25.78
N GLY A 22 -12.91 8.79 25.50
CA GLY A 22 -12.48 10.04 24.93
C GLY A 22 -13.07 10.18 23.52
N PRO A 23 -13.49 11.38 23.10
CA PRO A 23 -14.04 11.57 21.77
C PRO A 23 -12.97 11.20 20.75
N SER A 24 -13.25 10.17 19.94
CA SER A 24 -12.50 9.84 18.74
C SER A 24 -12.39 11.09 17.87
N ASN A 25 -11.17 11.57 17.68
CA ASN A 25 -10.92 12.76 16.87
C ASN A 25 -11.27 12.40 15.40
N PRO A 26 -12.11 13.16 14.67
CA PRO A 26 -12.60 12.77 13.33
C PRO A 26 -11.54 12.87 12.22
N GLY A 27 -10.25 12.84 12.56
CA GLY A 27 -9.13 12.97 11.64
C GLY A 27 -7.97 12.02 11.97
N ASP A 28 -8.23 10.96 12.73
CA ASP A 28 -7.27 9.86 12.94
C ASP A 28 -7.60 8.72 11.95
N PRO A 29 -6.85 8.59 10.83
CA PRO A 29 -7.06 7.50 9.87
C PRO A 29 -6.70 6.12 10.44
N ASP A 30 -6.07 6.05 11.62
CA ASP A 30 -5.54 4.82 12.23
C ASP A 30 -6.29 4.39 13.51
N ALA A 31 -7.53 4.88 13.69
CA ALA A 31 -8.38 4.46 14.79
C ALA A 31 -8.53 2.92 14.81
N ALA A 32 -8.13 2.31 15.93
CA ALA A 32 -7.89 0.88 16.10
C ALA A 32 -8.90 -0.04 15.36
N GLY A 33 -8.42 -0.67 14.28
CA GLY A 33 -8.98 -1.95 13.83
C GLY A 33 -8.75 -3.03 14.89
N PRO A 34 -9.60 -4.08 14.95
CA PRO A 34 -9.46 -5.14 15.94
C PRO A 34 -8.03 -5.72 15.88
N PRO A 35 -7.45 -6.13 17.03
CA PRO A 35 -6.08 -6.59 17.10
C PRO A 35 -5.84 -7.71 16.08
N ILE A 36 -5.03 -7.41 15.06
CA ILE A 36 -4.60 -8.36 14.04
C ILE A 36 -3.43 -9.17 14.63
N ASP A 37 -3.66 -9.82 15.78
CA ASP A 37 -3.06 -11.13 16.05
C ASP A 37 -3.79 -12.19 15.20
N ALA A 38 -4.03 -11.87 13.93
CA ALA A 38 -5.07 -12.47 13.13
C ALA A 38 -4.75 -13.93 12.83
N GLU A 39 -5.78 -14.76 12.98
CA GLU A 39 -5.85 -16.06 12.35
C GLU A 39 -5.38 -15.94 10.89
N VAL A 40 -4.32 -16.67 10.55
CA VAL A 40 -3.87 -16.80 9.16
C VAL A 40 -5.04 -17.40 8.39
N PRO A 41 -5.66 -16.67 7.45
CA PRO A 41 -6.84 -17.18 6.76
C PRO A 41 -6.55 -18.48 6.03
N ALA A 42 -7.57 -19.31 5.88
CA ALA A 42 -7.44 -20.64 5.28
C ALA A 42 -6.74 -20.57 3.90
N GLY A 43 -5.68 -21.37 3.75
CA GLY A 43 -4.88 -21.44 2.52
C GLY A 43 -3.79 -20.38 2.40
N TYR A 44 -3.69 -19.42 3.32
CA TYR A 44 -2.57 -18.50 3.41
C TYR A 44 -1.45 -19.05 4.29
N THR A 45 -0.23 -18.63 3.99
CA THR A 45 0.97 -18.92 4.80
C THR A 45 1.81 -17.66 4.89
N ARG A 46 2.52 -17.47 5.99
CA ARG A 46 3.43 -16.33 6.14
C ARG A 46 4.61 -16.48 5.20
N LEU A 47 4.84 -15.48 4.34
CA LEU A 47 6.00 -15.41 3.46
C LEU A 47 7.19 -14.81 4.22
N LEU A 48 7.07 -13.55 4.63
CA LEU A 48 8.09 -12.82 5.37
C LEU A 48 7.46 -11.69 6.18
N GLY A 49 8.13 -11.26 7.24
CA GLY A 49 7.67 -10.18 8.12
C GLY A 49 8.62 -9.96 9.28
N ARG A 50 8.39 -8.93 10.08
CA ARG A 50 9.21 -8.60 11.25
C ARG A 50 8.43 -7.90 12.35
N THR A 51 8.94 -8.05 13.57
CA THR A 51 8.50 -7.27 14.72
C THR A 51 9.09 -5.88 14.73
N TRP A 52 8.41 -4.93 15.38
CA TRP A 52 8.84 -3.56 15.49
C TRP A 52 8.31 -2.90 16.77
N SER A 53 8.92 -1.76 17.11
CA SER A 53 8.47 -0.86 18.19
C SER A 53 8.61 0.59 17.71
N LEU A 54 7.63 1.42 18.08
CA LEU A 54 7.57 2.85 17.80
C LEU A 54 7.34 3.60 19.11
N ALA A 55 8.06 4.71 19.30
CA ALA A 55 7.74 5.66 20.35
C ALA A 55 6.42 6.39 20.04
N ALA A 56 5.84 7.02 21.06
CA ALA A 56 4.71 7.94 20.89
C ALA A 56 5.05 9.04 19.86
N GLY A 57 4.12 9.35 18.97
CA GLY A 57 4.29 10.37 17.91
C GLY A 57 5.34 10.03 16.84
N GLN A 58 5.90 8.82 16.82
CA GLN A 58 6.93 8.45 15.86
C GLN A 58 6.32 8.18 14.48
N SER A 59 6.55 9.08 13.53
CA SER A 59 6.15 8.95 12.12
C SER A 59 7.29 8.44 11.22
N ASP A 60 6.95 8.12 9.97
CA ASP A 60 7.88 7.84 8.86
C ASP A 60 9.03 6.89 9.19
N THR A 61 8.72 5.83 9.92
CA THR A 61 9.69 4.79 10.26
C THR A 61 9.61 3.68 9.22
N TYR A 62 10.75 3.33 8.62
CA TYR A 62 10.80 2.31 7.58
C TYR A 62 11.61 1.10 8.02
N LYS A 63 10.99 -0.07 7.91
CA LYS A 63 11.57 -1.34 8.34
C LYS A 63 11.43 -2.36 7.23
N CYS A 64 12.54 -2.98 6.84
CA CYS A 64 12.57 -3.88 5.70
C CYS A 64 12.99 -5.30 6.09
N VAL A 65 12.58 -6.26 5.26
CA VAL A 65 12.96 -7.68 5.36
C VAL A 65 13.32 -8.19 3.97
N ARG A 66 14.40 -8.97 3.88
CA ARG A 66 14.80 -9.72 2.68
C ARG A 66 14.75 -11.22 2.95
N MET A 67 14.31 -11.98 1.95
CA MET A 67 14.37 -13.43 1.99
C MET A 67 14.57 -14.00 0.59
N THR A 68 15.57 -14.86 0.41
CA THR A 68 15.82 -15.55 -0.86
C THR A 68 14.92 -16.76 -0.99
N MET A 69 14.21 -16.86 -2.12
CA MET A 69 13.37 -18.02 -2.37
C MET A 69 14.21 -19.26 -2.70
N THR A 70 13.94 -20.37 -2.02
CA THR A 70 14.68 -21.63 -2.23
C THR A 70 14.09 -22.51 -3.34
N GLN A 71 12.89 -22.19 -3.80
CA GLN A 71 12.16 -22.88 -4.85
C GLN A 71 11.25 -21.89 -5.59
N ASP A 72 10.77 -22.29 -6.77
CA ASP A 72 9.72 -21.54 -7.47
C ASP A 72 8.45 -21.53 -6.63
N VAL A 73 7.84 -20.34 -6.51
CA VAL A 73 6.57 -20.12 -5.80
C VAL A 73 5.58 -19.47 -6.74
N TYR A 74 4.38 -20.04 -6.82
CA TYR A 74 3.26 -19.51 -7.60
C TYR A 74 2.20 -18.96 -6.65
N ILE A 75 2.14 -17.63 -6.57
CA ILE A 75 1.27 -16.91 -5.63
C ILE A 75 -0.05 -16.57 -6.32
N THR A 76 -1.16 -16.93 -5.71
CA THR A 76 -2.52 -16.67 -6.22
C THR A 76 -3.33 -15.76 -5.30
N GLY A 77 -2.70 -15.20 -4.27
CA GLY A 77 -3.32 -14.22 -3.40
C GLY A 77 -2.37 -13.69 -2.33
N PHE A 78 -2.66 -12.50 -1.85
CA PHE A 78 -1.87 -11.77 -0.86
C PHE A 78 -2.77 -11.27 0.28
N ARG A 79 -2.17 -11.18 1.47
CA ARG A 79 -2.75 -10.48 2.61
C ARG A 79 -1.64 -9.83 3.43
N ALA A 80 -1.81 -8.58 3.79
CA ALA A 80 -0.97 -7.95 4.80
C ALA A 80 -1.43 -8.35 6.21
N GLN A 81 -0.50 -8.75 7.05
CA GLN A 81 -0.64 -8.70 8.50
C GLN A 81 -0.15 -7.31 8.91
N ALA A 82 -1.08 -6.43 9.27
CA ALA A 82 -0.82 -5.01 9.46
C ALA A 82 -1.50 -4.50 10.74
N PRO A 83 -0.99 -4.84 11.94
CA PRO A 83 -1.53 -4.32 13.19
C PRO A 83 -1.41 -2.79 13.24
N GLN A 84 -2.15 -2.16 14.17
CA GLN A 84 -2.12 -0.71 14.39
C GLN A 84 -0.68 -0.21 14.40
N GLY A 85 -0.41 0.82 13.60
CA GLY A 85 0.92 1.38 13.37
C GLY A 85 1.60 0.90 12.09
N THR A 86 1.03 -0.08 11.39
CA THR A 86 1.41 -0.44 10.01
C THR A 86 0.58 0.36 9.02
N HIS A 87 1.17 1.37 8.41
CA HIS A 87 0.46 2.26 7.50
C HIS A 87 0.49 1.73 6.05
N HIS A 88 1.67 1.39 5.55
CA HIS A 88 1.83 0.73 4.24
C HIS A 88 2.72 -0.51 4.32
N THR A 89 2.39 -1.49 3.48
CA THR A 89 3.22 -2.66 3.24
C THR A 89 3.45 -2.82 1.75
N VAL A 90 4.71 -2.91 1.34
CA VAL A 90 5.08 -3.12 -0.06
C VAL A 90 5.95 -4.37 -0.19
N LEU A 91 5.55 -5.28 -1.08
CA LEU A 91 6.32 -6.45 -1.46
C LEU A 91 6.86 -6.29 -2.89
N SER A 92 8.16 -6.51 -3.05
CA SER A 92 8.87 -6.42 -4.32
C SER A 92 9.95 -7.51 -4.43
N ILE A 93 10.63 -7.59 -5.57
CA ILE A 93 11.90 -8.32 -5.72
C ILE A 93 13.07 -7.36 -5.48
N ALA A 94 14.03 -7.77 -4.66
CA ALA A 94 15.27 -7.03 -4.42
C ALA A 94 16.20 -7.09 -5.64
N ASN A 95 15.92 -6.25 -6.64
CA ASN A 95 16.63 -6.20 -7.92
C ASN A 95 17.25 -4.83 -8.23
N THR A 96 17.32 -3.94 -7.23
CA THR A 96 17.91 -2.60 -7.34
C THR A 96 19.09 -2.46 -6.39
N SER A 97 19.98 -1.51 -6.65
CA SER A 97 21.10 -1.23 -5.74
C SER A 97 20.66 -0.84 -4.32
N SER A 98 19.48 -0.23 -4.16
CA SER A 98 18.93 0.11 -2.85
C SER A 98 18.36 -1.11 -2.11
N THR A 99 17.90 -2.13 -2.84
CA THR A 99 17.28 -3.32 -2.25
C THR A 99 18.18 -4.54 -2.18
N MET A 100 19.27 -4.62 -2.92
CA MET A 100 20.19 -5.76 -2.84
C MET A 100 20.96 -5.81 -1.51
N GLY A 101 21.04 -7.00 -0.93
CA GLY A 101 21.77 -7.23 0.33
C GLY A 101 21.60 -8.66 0.83
N PRO A 102 22.19 -9.00 1.99
CA PRO A 102 21.94 -10.29 2.62
C PRO A 102 20.47 -10.41 3.05
N ASP A 103 19.99 -11.65 3.15
CA ASP A 103 18.70 -11.95 3.78
C ASP A 103 18.67 -11.46 5.23
N GLY A 104 17.47 -11.13 5.72
CA GLY A 104 17.22 -10.69 7.09
C GLY A 104 16.54 -9.33 7.21
N GLU A 105 16.44 -8.87 8.46
CA GLU A 105 15.82 -7.60 8.81
C GLU A 105 16.82 -6.46 8.82
N TYR A 106 16.37 -5.27 8.41
CA TYR A 106 17.17 -4.05 8.47
C TYR A 106 16.26 -2.82 8.47
N ASP A 107 16.77 -1.72 9.00
CA ASP A 107 16.09 -0.43 8.89
C ASP A 107 16.41 0.19 7.52
N CYS A 108 15.41 0.81 6.92
CA CYS A 108 15.46 1.28 5.54
C CYS A 108 14.83 2.66 5.40
N ALA A 109 14.54 3.07 4.18
CA ALA A 109 13.87 4.33 3.87
C ALA A 109 12.76 4.10 2.83
N VAL A 110 11.91 5.11 2.64
CA VAL A 110 10.78 5.06 1.70
C VAL A 110 11.18 4.61 0.28
N GLY A 111 12.29 5.12 -0.25
CA GLY A 111 12.79 4.77 -1.59
C GLY A 111 13.53 3.42 -1.67
N THR A 112 13.54 2.63 -0.59
CA THR A 112 14.16 1.29 -0.58
C THR A 112 13.18 0.28 -1.17
N LEU A 113 12.95 0.35 -2.48
CA LEU A 113 11.96 -0.46 -3.19
C LEU A 113 12.57 -1.15 -4.41
N GLY A 114 12.07 -2.35 -4.70
CA GLY A 114 12.41 -3.09 -5.90
C GLY A 114 11.55 -2.64 -7.08
N LEU A 115 12.07 -2.72 -8.29
CA LEU A 115 11.34 -2.32 -9.51
C LEU A 115 10.53 -3.46 -10.14
N LYS A 116 10.39 -4.58 -9.42
CA LYS A 116 9.41 -5.62 -9.71
C LYS A 116 8.53 -5.75 -8.48
N MET A 117 7.40 -5.03 -8.50
CA MET A 117 6.41 -5.04 -7.43
C MET A 117 5.58 -6.32 -7.52
N LEU A 118 5.29 -6.91 -6.37
CA LEU A 118 4.46 -8.10 -6.24
C LEU A 118 3.12 -7.79 -5.58
N TYR A 119 3.12 -6.88 -4.60
CA TYR A 119 1.92 -6.50 -3.84
C TYR A 119 2.16 -5.17 -3.11
N ALA A 120 1.08 -4.43 -2.85
CA ALA A 120 1.07 -3.24 -2.01
C ALA A 120 -0.26 -3.20 -1.22
N SER A 121 -0.25 -2.59 -0.05
CA SER A 121 -1.45 -2.42 0.78
C SER A 121 -1.34 -1.18 1.67
N GLY A 122 -2.46 -0.47 1.83
CA GLY A 122 -2.68 0.48 2.92
C GLY A 122 -3.46 -0.12 4.08
N VAL A 123 -3.84 0.73 5.04
CA VAL A 123 -4.72 0.36 6.14
C VAL A 123 -6.05 -0.17 5.59
N GLY A 124 -6.64 -1.16 6.26
CA GLY A 124 -7.93 -1.74 5.87
C GLY A 124 -7.90 -2.66 4.63
N THR A 125 -6.76 -2.84 3.95
CA THR A 125 -6.68 -3.73 2.78
C THR A 125 -6.97 -5.18 3.17
N ALA A 126 -8.07 -5.73 2.67
CA ALA A 126 -8.45 -7.13 2.87
C ALA A 126 -7.52 -8.10 2.11
N GLU A 127 -7.64 -9.41 2.37
CA GLU A 127 -7.01 -10.39 1.47
C GLU A 127 -7.50 -10.22 0.03
N TYR A 128 -6.58 -10.39 -0.90
CA TYR A 128 -6.85 -10.28 -2.32
C TYR A 128 -6.49 -11.58 -3.02
N ASN A 129 -7.51 -12.30 -3.50
CA ASN A 129 -7.33 -13.54 -4.27
C ASN A 129 -7.40 -13.21 -5.77
N PHE A 130 -6.49 -13.79 -6.54
CA PHE A 130 -6.48 -13.60 -7.98
C PHE A 130 -7.56 -14.45 -8.67
N PRO A 131 -7.96 -14.10 -9.91
CA PRO A 131 -8.84 -14.95 -10.71
C PRO A 131 -8.32 -16.39 -10.85
N ASP A 132 -9.24 -17.34 -11.02
CA ASP A 132 -8.88 -18.76 -11.18
C ASP A 132 -7.88 -18.96 -12.33
N GLY A 133 -6.81 -19.73 -12.06
CA GLY A 133 -5.76 -20.01 -13.03
C GLY A 133 -4.77 -18.86 -13.28
N VAL A 134 -4.87 -17.76 -12.52
CA VAL A 134 -3.94 -16.62 -12.56
C VAL A 134 -3.06 -16.61 -11.31
N GLY A 135 -1.76 -16.39 -11.49
CA GLY A 135 -0.82 -16.25 -10.37
C GLY A 135 0.41 -15.44 -10.72
N ILE A 136 1.19 -15.05 -9.72
CA ILE A 136 2.52 -14.45 -9.89
C ILE A 136 3.58 -15.52 -9.60
N LYS A 137 4.60 -15.59 -10.45
CA LYS A 137 5.77 -16.43 -10.22
C LYS A 137 6.86 -15.63 -9.52
N VAL A 138 7.37 -16.17 -8.42
CA VAL A 138 8.66 -15.81 -7.84
C VAL A 138 9.57 -17.03 -7.99
N SER A 139 10.67 -16.86 -8.71
CA SER A 139 11.56 -17.96 -9.06
C SER A 139 12.51 -18.29 -7.91
N ALA A 140 12.99 -19.54 -7.85
CA ALA A 140 14.09 -19.92 -6.99
C ALA A 140 15.30 -18.99 -7.22
N GLY A 141 15.89 -18.50 -6.14
CA GLY A 141 17.00 -17.55 -6.16
C GLY A 141 16.59 -16.07 -6.28
N GLU A 142 15.33 -15.74 -6.61
CA GLU A 142 14.86 -14.37 -6.46
C GLU A 142 14.72 -14.03 -4.96
N GLN A 143 15.14 -12.83 -4.57
CA GLN A 143 15.02 -12.34 -3.21
C GLN A 143 13.77 -11.46 -3.09
N VAL A 144 12.79 -11.90 -2.29
CA VAL A 144 11.64 -11.06 -1.96
C VAL A 144 12.05 -9.99 -0.96
N HIS A 145 11.46 -8.82 -1.10
CA HIS A 145 11.77 -7.61 -0.35
C HIS A 145 10.50 -6.97 0.18
N LEU A 146 10.38 -6.93 1.50
CA LEU A 146 9.31 -6.27 2.23
C LEU A 146 9.79 -4.89 2.68
N ASN A 147 9.02 -3.85 2.39
CA ASN A 147 9.17 -2.51 2.94
C ASN A 147 7.92 -2.17 3.76
N LEU A 148 8.12 -1.90 5.05
CA LEU A 148 7.07 -1.47 5.98
C LEU A 148 7.22 0.01 6.23
N HIS A 149 6.16 0.78 5.96
CA HIS A 149 6.00 2.14 6.45
C HIS A 149 5.19 2.10 7.72
N LEU A 150 5.82 2.56 8.80
CA LEU A 150 5.29 2.50 10.15
C LEU A 150 5.08 3.92 10.68
N TYR A 151 3.97 4.10 11.40
CA TYR A 151 3.51 5.39 11.87
C TYR A 151 2.79 5.22 13.20
N ASN A 152 3.07 6.09 14.18
CA ASN A 152 2.36 6.13 15.45
C ASN A 152 1.89 7.55 15.75
N ALA A 153 0.62 7.84 15.47
CA ALA A 153 -0.04 9.10 15.84
C ALA A 153 -0.36 9.22 17.35
N SER A 154 -0.28 8.12 18.10
CA SER A 154 -0.73 8.10 19.49
C SER A 154 0.31 8.65 20.47
N ASP A 155 -0.16 9.01 21.66
CA ASP A 155 0.66 9.49 22.77
C ASP A 155 1.34 8.35 23.56
N GLU A 156 1.15 7.10 23.15
CA GLU A 156 1.72 5.91 23.79
C GLU A 156 2.62 5.13 22.81
N PRO A 157 3.62 4.38 23.30
CA PRO A 157 4.44 3.54 22.43
C PRO A 157 3.62 2.37 21.84
N LEU A 158 3.95 2.00 20.59
CA LEU A 158 3.36 0.85 19.90
C LEU A 158 4.42 -0.24 19.67
N THR A 159 3.96 -1.48 19.65
CA THR A 159 4.73 -2.64 19.17
C THR A 159 3.84 -3.50 18.30
N GLY A 160 4.40 -4.13 17.29
CA GLY A 160 3.65 -5.03 16.43
C GLY A 160 4.53 -6.00 15.67
N ASP A 161 3.88 -6.92 14.97
CA ASP A 161 4.49 -7.82 13.99
C ASP A 161 3.75 -7.64 12.66
N SER A 162 4.46 -7.21 11.64
CA SER A 162 3.89 -7.00 10.30
C SER A 162 4.51 -7.94 9.29
N ALA A 163 3.68 -8.44 8.38
CA ALA A 163 4.09 -9.46 7.42
C ALA A 163 3.26 -9.46 6.15
N ILE A 164 3.76 -10.17 5.15
CA ILE A 164 2.96 -10.61 4.02
C ILE A 164 2.65 -12.10 4.17
N LEU A 165 1.36 -12.41 4.07
CA LEU A 165 0.85 -13.75 3.93
C LEU A 165 0.52 -13.98 2.44
N ILE A 166 0.81 -15.19 1.95
CA ILE A 166 0.56 -15.58 0.57
C ILE A 166 -0.28 -16.86 0.50
N LYS A 167 -1.14 -16.91 -0.50
CA LYS A 167 -1.80 -18.13 -0.95
C LYS A 167 -1.07 -18.66 -2.18
N THR A 168 -0.78 -19.95 -2.21
CA THR A 168 0.04 -20.56 -3.28
C THR A 168 -0.60 -21.79 -3.88
N VAL A 169 -0.16 -22.13 -5.10
CA VAL A 169 -0.47 -23.39 -5.77
C VAL A 169 0.82 -24.16 -6.08
N PRO A 170 0.79 -25.51 -6.10
CA PRO A 170 2.00 -26.32 -6.26
C PRO A 170 2.50 -26.41 -7.71
N ALA A 171 1.66 -26.05 -8.69
CA ALA A 171 1.99 -26.10 -10.11
C ALA A 171 1.76 -24.73 -10.75
N GLU A 172 2.48 -24.46 -11.85
CA GLU A 172 2.37 -23.20 -12.58
C GLU A 172 0.92 -22.94 -13.02
N PRO A 173 0.34 -21.77 -12.71
CA PRO A 173 -0.98 -21.36 -13.19
C PRO A 173 -1.02 -21.27 -14.72
N ALA A 174 -2.22 -21.35 -15.30
CA ALA A 174 -2.41 -21.23 -16.74
C ALA A 174 -1.93 -19.87 -17.29
N THR A 175 -2.02 -18.82 -16.48
CA THR A 175 -1.51 -17.49 -16.84
C THR A 175 -0.77 -16.85 -15.67
N LEU A 176 0.37 -16.24 -15.97
CA LEU A 176 1.08 -15.41 -14.99
C LEU A 176 0.59 -13.97 -15.06
N ALA A 177 0.43 -13.30 -13.92
CA ALA A 177 0.11 -11.88 -13.81
C ALA A 177 1.36 -11.06 -13.46
N GLU A 178 1.27 -9.75 -13.64
CA GLU A 178 2.24 -8.77 -13.19
C GLU A 178 1.53 -7.56 -12.57
N PHE A 179 2.27 -6.78 -11.79
CA PHE A 179 1.83 -5.52 -11.20
C PHE A 179 2.64 -4.38 -11.82
N VAL A 180 1.96 -3.44 -12.47
CA VAL A 180 2.59 -2.26 -13.09
C VAL A 180 1.87 -0.98 -12.67
N PHE A 181 2.60 0.12 -12.54
CA PHE A 181 2.01 1.42 -12.29
C PHE A 181 1.59 2.11 -13.59
N ALA A 182 0.43 2.75 -13.53
CA ALA A 182 0.05 3.80 -14.45
C ALA A 182 -0.07 5.14 -13.72
N GLY A 183 0.36 6.23 -14.35
CA GLY A 183 0.35 7.52 -13.68
C GLY A 183 1.32 8.55 -14.22
N ARG A 184 1.69 9.50 -13.36
CA ARG A 184 2.50 10.66 -13.72
C ARG A 184 3.64 10.91 -12.73
N PHE A 185 4.82 11.16 -13.27
CA PHE A 185 5.98 11.68 -12.55
C PHE A 185 6.10 13.20 -12.64
N LEU A 186 7.00 13.76 -11.82
CA LEU A 186 7.53 15.12 -11.94
C LEU A 186 6.45 16.19 -12.16
N PHE A 187 5.56 16.34 -11.18
CA PHE A 187 4.58 17.41 -11.13
C PHE A 187 4.73 18.24 -9.85
N ASN A 188 4.01 19.36 -9.80
CA ASN A 188 3.97 20.25 -8.65
C ASN A 188 2.53 20.69 -8.40
N ILE A 189 2.14 20.95 -7.16
CA ILE A 189 0.81 21.44 -6.78
C ILE A 189 1.05 22.78 -6.10
N PRO A 190 0.74 23.91 -6.76
CA PRO A 190 0.97 25.24 -6.17
C PRO A 190 0.29 25.41 -4.81
N ALA A 191 0.85 26.28 -3.97
CA ALA A 191 0.25 26.69 -2.71
C ALA A 191 -1.19 27.20 -2.92
N ASN A 192 -2.08 26.94 -1.96
CA ASN A 192 -3.47 27.40 -1.96
C ASN A 192 -4.23 27.12 -3.27
N SER A 193 -4.11 25.90 -3.80
CA SER A 193 -4.71 25.52 -5.08
C SER A 193 -5.34 24.14 -5.08
N THR A 194 -6.34 23.96 -5.95
CA THR A 194 -6.82 22.65 -6.38
C THR A 194 -6.19 22.32 -7.72
N ARG A 195 -5.62 21.13 -7.86
CA ARG A 195 -4.99 20.69 -9.11
C ARG A 195 -5.42 19.27 -9.46
N VAL A 196 -5.73 19.06 -10.74
CA VAL A 196 -5.82 17.72 -11.32
C VAL A 196 -4.52 17.44 -12.07
N VAL A 197 -3.91 16.31 -11.78
CA VAL A 197 -2.73 15.78 -12.46
C VAL A 197 -3.16 14.60 -13.31
N THR A 198 -2.76 14.60 -14.58
CA THR A 198 -3.09 13.52 -15.52
C THR A 198 -1.84 12.80 -16.00
N GLY A 199 -1.89 11.47 -15.96
CA GLY A 199 -0.84 10.58 -16.44
C GLY A 199 -1.41 9.32 -17.10
N GLY A 200 -0.59 8.27 -17.15
CA GLY A 200 -0.91 6.98 -17.77
C GLY A 200 -0.14 6.74 -19.06
N CYS A 201 -0.63 5.82 -19.89
CA CYS A 201 0.04 5.38 -21.10
C CYS A 201 -0.91 5.00 -22.22
N THR A 202 -0.34 4.79 -23.41
CA THR A 202 -0.97 4.02 -24.48
C THR A 202 -0.40 2.61 -24.49
N ILE A 203 -1.27 1.59 -24.49
CA ILE A 203 -0.87 0.19 -24.59
C ILE A 203 -0.14 -0.02 -25.92
N ALA A 204 1.07 -0.55 -25.86
CA ALA A 204 1.91 -0.74 -27.04
C ALA A 204 1.24 -1.67 -28.06
N ALA A 205 1.46 -1.38 -29.35
CA ALA A 205 0.94 -2.23 -30.43
C ALA A 205 1.40 -3.69 -30.26
N GLY A 206 0.47 -4.63 -30.46
CA GLY A 206 0.73 -6.06 -30.31
C GLY A 206 0.71 -6.58 -28.87
N ARG A 207 0.55 -5.71 -27.86
CA ARG A 207 0.32 -6.13 -26.47
C ARG A 207 -1.18 -6.24 -26.20
N ASN A 208 -1.56 -7.32 -25.54
CA ASN A 208 -2.93 -7.57 -25.10
C ASN A 208 -2.89 -8.09 -23.67
N TYR A 209 -3.74 -7.54 -22.81
CA TYR A 209 -3.85 -7.95 -21.41
C TYR A 209 -5.32 -8.10 -21.00
N GLN A 210 -5.54 -8.80 -19.90
CA GLN A 210 -6.73 -8.70 -19.09
C GLN A 210 -6.37 -7.95 -17.81
N LEU A 211 -7.07 -6.85 -17.54
CA LEU A 211 -6.99 -6.11 -16.29
C LEU A 211 -8.03 -6.68 -15.32
N PHE A 212 -7.59 -6.95 -14.09
CA PHE A 212 -8.45 -7.57 -13.07
C PHE A 212 -8.51 -6.81 -11.73
N ALA A 213 -7.57 -5.89 -11.50
CA ALA A 213 -7.65 -4.96 -10.39
C ALA A 213 -6.90 -3.66 -10.67
N VAL A 214 -7.36 -2.60 -10.01
CA VAL A 214 -6.63 -1.34 -9.88
C VAL A 214 -6.42 -0.98 -8.40
N TRP A 215 -5.31 -0.33 -8.08
CA TRP A 215 -4.94 0.06 -6.72
C TRP A 215 -4.51 1.52 -6.67
N PRO A 216 -5.39 2.45 -6.24
CA PRO A 216 -5.07 3.87 -6.14
C PRO A 216 -3.93 4.14 -5.16
N HIS A 217 -2.96 4.95 -5.57
CA HIS A 217 -1.83 5.37 -4.73
C HIS A 217 -1.50 6.86 -4.93
N MET A 218 -1.75 7.64 -3.89
CA MET A 218 -1.50 9.08 -3.77
C MET A 218 -1.15 9.36 -2.29
N HIS A 219 -0.73 10.58 -1.93
CA HIS A 219 -0.38 10.93 -0.55
C HIS A 219 -1.41 11.87 0.10
N GLN A 220 -1.02 12.58 1.16
CA GLN A 220 -1.91 13.17 2.15
C GLN A 220 -2.86 14.25 1.63
N ILE A 221 -2.50 15.00 0.59
CA ILE A 221 -3.32 16.13 0.09
C ILE A 221 -4.20 15.73 -1.10
N ALA A 222 -4.17 14.46 -1.49
CA ALA A 222 -5.04 13.84 -2.46
C ALA A 222 -6.49 13.78 -1.95
N THR A 223 -7.45 13.95 -2.85
CA THR A 223 -8.88 13.89 -2.50
C THR A 223 -9.70 12.99 -3.41
N HIS A 224 -9.19 12.66 -4.60
CA HIS A 224 -9.93 11.86 -5.58
C HIS A 224 -9.01 11.24 -6.63
N GLN A 225 -9.27 9.99 -7.02
CA GLN A 225 -8.64 9.36 -8.17
C GLN A 225 -9.68 8.87 -9.19
N LYS A 226 -9.38 9.08 -10.48
CA LYS A 226 -10.14 8.50 -11.59
C LYS A 226 -9.20 7.79 -12.55
N VAL A 227 -9.56 6.57 -12.93
CA VAL A 227 -8.86 5.75 -13.90
C VAL A 227 -9.82 5.44 -15.04
N SER A 228 -9.43 5.81 -16.26
CA SER A 228 -10.26 5.64 -17.46
C SER A 228 -9.49 4.90 -18.55
N LEU A 229 -10.21 4.06 -19.27
CA LEU A 229 -9.75 3.39 -20.47
C LEU A 229 -10.40 4.05 -21.69
N ILE A 230 -9.58 4.71 -22.50
CA ILE A 230 -10.02 5.53 -23.63
C ILE A 230 -9.76 4.77 -24.92
N ARG A 231 -10.81 4.60 -25.72
CA ARG A 231 -10.79 3.96 -27.04
C ARG A 231 -11.49 4.85 -28.07
N PRO A 232 -11.28 4.63 -29.38
CA PRO A 232 -12.07 5.30 -30.42
C PRO A 232 -13.58 5.07 -30.28
N SER A 233 -13.99 3.92 -29.74
CA SER A 233 -15.39 3.57 -29.50
C SER A 233 -16.00 4.26 -28.28
N GLY A 234 -15.20 4.85 -27.40
CA GLY A 234 -15.66 5.50 -26.17
C GLY A 234 -14.71 5.29 -24.98
N THR A 235 -15.11 5.85 -23.84
CA THR A 235 -14.38 5.77 -22.58
C THR A 235 -15.08 4.83 -21.60
N THR A 236 -14.33 3.88 -21.04
CA THR A 236 -14.75 3.04 -19.92
C THR A 236 -14.11 3.58 -18.64
N VAL A 237 -14.90 3.74 -17.57
CA VAL A 237 -14.38 4.11 -16.25
C VAL A 237 -14.00 2.83 -15.50
N LEU A 238 -12.73 2.74 -15.08
CA LEU A 238 -12.20 1.59 -14.33
C LEU A 238 -12.22 1.84 -12.82
N HIS A 239 -12.07 3.10 -12.41
CA HIS A 239 -12.16 3.56 -11.03
C HIS A 239 -12.49 5.06 -11.03
N ASP A 240 -13.33 5.52 -10.10
CA ASP A 240 -13.75 6.92 -9.96
C ASP A 240 -14.30 7.09 -8.54
N ALA A 241 -13.43 7.44 -7.60
CA ALA A 241 -13.81 7.52 -6.19
C ALA A 241 -13.03 8.61 -5.43
N PRO A 242 -13.61 9.14 -4.33
CA PRO A 242 -12.84 9.87 -3.32
C PRO A 242 -11.65 9.04 -2.87
N PHE A 243 -10.52 9.72 -2.66
CA PHE A 243 -9.30 9.10 -2.17
C PHE A 243 -9.10 9.46 -0.70
N ASP A 244 -8.74 8.46 0.10
CA ASP A 244 -8.27 8.60 1.46
C ASP A 244 -6.87 7.97 1.55
N PHE A 245 -5.92 8.70 2.13
CA PHE A 245 -4.53 8.24 2.26
C PHE A 245 -4.41 6.98 3.14
N GLY A 246 -5.27 6.85 4.16
CA GLY A 246 -5.31 5.67 5.02
C GLY A 246 -5.84 4.43 4.29
N ASP A 247 -6.89 4.60 3.49
CA ASP A 247 -7.66 3.50 2.88
C ASP A 247 -7.31 3.25 1.40
N GLN A 248 -6.09 2.75 1.15
CA GLN A 248 -5.64 2.41 -0.20
C GLN A 248 -6.02 0.98 -0.58
N LEU A 249 -7.27 0.80 -1.00
CA LEU A 249 -7.88 -0.50 -1.28
C LEU A 249 -7.83 -0.88 -2.77
N PHE A 250 -7.78 -2.19 -3.05
CA PHE A 250 -7.95 -2.70 -4.41
C PHE A 250 -9.41 -2.54 -4.86
N SER A 251 -9.58 -2.01 -6.08
CA SER A 251 -10.84 -2.08 -6.81
C SER A 251 -10.80 -3.24 -7.80
N GLU A 252 -11.67 -4.22 -7.62
CA GLU A 252 -11.81 -5.35 -8.54
C GLU A 252 -12.45 -4.92 -9.87
N ILE A 253 -11.90 -5.41 -10.98
CA ILE A 253 -12.45 -5.19 -12.31
C ILE A 253 -13.24 -6.44 -12.72
N THR A 254 -14.56 -6.36 -12.55
CA THR A 254 -15.50 -7.43 -12.91
C THR A 254 -16.62 -6.89 -13.81
N PRO A 255 -16.83 -7.45 -15.02
CA PRO A 255 -15.99 -8.48 -15.66
C PRO A 255 -14.57 -7.95 -15.95
N LEU A 256 -13.63 -8.86 -16.19
CA LEU A 256 -12.25 -8.53 -16.57
C LEU A 256 -12.23 -7.61 -17.79
N GLU A 257 -11.42 -6.56 -17.75
CA GLU A 257 -11.35 -5.59 -18.86
C GLU A 257 -10.20 -5.94 -19.82
N PRO A 258 -10.48 -6.21 -21.12
CA PRO A 258 -9.44 -6.45 -22.10
C PRO A 258 -8.73 -5.15 -22.47
N LEU A 259 -7.41 -5.11 -22.34
CA LEU A 259 -6.57 -4.01 -22.81
C LEU A 259 -5.86 -4.43 -24.09
N VAL A 260 -6.03 -3.69 -25.18
CA VAL A 260 -5.40 -4.02 -26.47
C VAL A 260 -4.51 -2.88 -26.97
N GLY A 261 -3.59 -3.20 -27.89
CA GLY A 261 -2.69 -2.21 -28.47
C GLY A 261 -3.43 -0.99 -29.05
N GLY A 262 -3.02 0.20 -28.64
CA GLY A 262 -3.64 1.48 -29.00
C GLY A 262 -4.63 2.04 -27.97
N ASP A 263 -5.10 1.21 -27.03
CA ASP A 263 -5.90 1.68 -25.90
C ASP A 263 -5.10 2.64 -25.03
N ARG A 264 -5.76 3.66 -24.47
CA ARG A 264 -5.12 4.60 -23.53
C ARG A 264 -5.66 4.41 -22.11
N ILE A 265 -4.77 4.11 -21.18
CA ILE A 265 -5.04 4.23 -19.75
C ILE A 265 -4.74 5.66 -19.34
N GLN A 266 -5.75 6.35 -18.78
CA GLN A 266 -5.63 7.68 -18.23
C GLN A 266 -5.87 7.64 -16.73
N VAL A 267 -4.93 8.19 -15.96
CA VAL A 267 -5.04 8.35 -14.52
C VAL A 267 -5.15 9.84 -14.22
N GLU A 268 -6.19 10.22 -13.48
CA GLU A 268 -6.45 11.58 -13.03
C GLU A 268 -6.47 11.62 -11.51
N CYS A 269 -5.58 12.43 -10.95
CA CYS A 269 -5.36 12.57 -9.51
C CYS A 269 -5.72 13.99 -9.09
N THR A 270 -6.69 14.16 -8.19
CA THR A 270 -7.11 15.47 -7.69
C THR A 270 -6.49 15.74 -6.33
N TYR A 271 -5.96 16.95 -6.16
CA TYR A 271 -5.33 17.41 -4.92
C TYR A 271 -5.90 18.75 -4.48
N VAL A 272 -5.91 18.96 -3.17
CA VAL A 272 -6.22 20.26 -2.55
C VAL A 272 -5.05 20.66 -1.66
N ASN A 273 -4.20 21.56 -2.14
CA ASN A 273 -3.09 22.08 -1.36
C ASN A 273 -3.52 23.35 -0.62
N ASN A 274 -3.83 23.22 0.66
CA ASN A 274 -4.16 24.33 1.57
C ASN A 274 -2.93 24.94 2.28
N THR A 275 -1.72 24.53 1.90
CA THR A 275 -0.48 25.05 2.48
C THR A 275 -0.01 26.31 1.75
N ASP A 276 0.96 27.01 2.35
CA ASP A 276 1.62 28.19 1.77
C ASP A 276 2.81 27.85 0.86
N ARG A 277 3.10 26.56 0.65
CA ARG A 277 4.18 26.08 -0.21
C ARG A 277 3.68 25.24 -1.39
N THR A 278 4.48 25.20 -2.45
CA THR A 278 4.29 24.23 -3.53
C THR A 278 4.69 22.84 -3.04
N ILE A 279 3.85 21.85 -3.29
CA ILE A 279 4.12 20.43 -2.99
C ILE A 279 4.47 19.72 -4.30
N GLY A 280 5.62 19.07 -4.34
CA GLY A 280 6.12 18.39 -5.53
C GLY A 280 5.86 16.89 -5.53
N PHE A 281 6.17 16.25 -6.66
CA PHE A 281 6.31 14.80 -6.73
C PHE A 281 7.42 14.30 -5.80
N GLY A 282 7.19 13.18 -5.10
CA GLY A 282 8.22 12.50 -4.32
C GLY A 282 7.72 11.33 -3.51
N ASP A 283 8.66 10.58 -2.93
CA ASP A 283 8.36 9.35 -2.19
C ASP A 283 7.85 9.60 -0.77
N SER A 284 8.14 10.75 -0.17
CA SER A 284 7.68 11.08 1.18
C SER A 284 6.17 11.34 1.20
N SER A 285 5.51 10.94 2.28
CA SER A 285 4.10 11.29 2.56
C SER A 285 3.82 12.79 2.55
N ASP A 286 4.85 13.65 2.76
CA ASP A 286 4.74 15.12 2.72
C ASP A 286 4.93 15.71 1.32
N THR A 287 5.31 14.86 0.36
CA THR A 287 5.27 15.11 -1.08
C THR A 287 4.10 14.33 -1.69
N GLU A 288 3.90 14.37 -3.01
CA GLU A 288 2.76 13.69 -3.64
C GLU A 288 3.14 12.68 -4.72
N MET A 289 2.25 11.71 -4.94
CA MET A 289 2.28 10.76 -6.04
C MET A 289 0.96 10.72 -6.79
N CYS A 290 1.02 10.37 -8.08
CA CYS A 290 -0.16 10.12 -8.91
C CYS A 290 0.01 8.78 -9.61
N PHE A 291 -0.30 7.69 -8.91
CA PHE A 291 -0.25 6.35 -9.49
C PHE A 291 -1.51 5.53 -9.21
N THR A 292 -1.76 4.59 -10.10
CA THR A 292 -2.62 3.44 -9.84
C THR A 292 -1.85 2.19 -10.20
N GLY A 293 -1.82 1.22 -9.29
CA GLY A 293 -1.31 -0.12 -9.56
C GLY A 293 -2.29 -0.87 -10.45
N LEU A 294 -1.80 -1.57 -11.46
CA LEU A 294 -2.57 -2.39 -12.39
C LEU A 294 -2.16 -3.84 -12.22
N TYR A 295 -3.09 -4.66 -11.76
CA TYR A 295 -2.95 -6.10 -11.87
C TYR A 295 -3.48 -6.56 -13.21
N ARG A 296 -2.58 -7.10 -14.04
CA ARG A 296 -2.90 -7.56 -15.40
C ARG A 296 -2.18 -8.84 -15.76
N TYR A 297 -2.69 -9.54 -16.76
CA TYR A 297 -2.07 -10.73 -17.34
C TYR A 297 -2.27 -10.80 -18.86
N PRO A 298 -1.45 -11.52 -19.64
CA PRO A 298 -0.27 -12.26 -19.20
C PRO A 298 0.88 -11.34 -18.79
N ALA A 299 1.70 -11.83 -17.86
CA ALA A 299 2.96 -11.21 -17.49
C ALA A 299 3.89 -11.22 -18.70
N THR A 300 4.59 -10.10 -18.86
CA THR A 300 5.44 -9.84 -20.03
C THR A 300 6.83 -9.37 -19.63
N GLY A 301 7.11 -9.33 -18.32
CA GLY A 301 8.37 -8.83 -17.78
C GLY A 301 8.47 -7.31 -17.92
N SER A 302 7.33 -6.61 -17.84
CA SER A 302 7.29 -5.16 -17.99
C SER A 302 8.05 -4.45 -16.88
N ASN A 303 8.63 -3.29 -17.22
CA ASN A 303 9.10 -2.36 -16.21
C ASN A 303 7.91 -1.90 -15.34
N LEU A 304 8.12 -1.75 -14.03
CA LEU A 304 7.08 -1.28 -13.11
C LEU A 304 6.38 -0.01 -13.60
N PHE A 305 7.12 0.93 -14.19
CA PHE A 305 6.61 2.21 -14.64
C PHE A 305 6.23 2.24 -16.13
N GLU A 306 6.18 1.08 -16.81
CA GLU A 306 5.92 1.00 -18.25
C GLU A 306 4.65 1.78 -18.66
N CYS A 307 3.64 1.88 -17.80
CA CYS A 307 2.41 2.62 -18.08
C CYS A 307 2.39 4.07 -17.55
N THR A 308 3.52 4.76 -17.52
CA THR A 308 3.62 6.15 -17.05
C THR A 308 4.17 7.09 -18.12
N ASP A 309 4.28 8.38 -17.79
CA ASP A 309 5.01 9.37 -18.59
C ASP A 309 6.53 9.27 -18.47
N ASN A 310 7.06 8.39 -17.60
CA ASN A 310 8.47 8.03 -17.52
C ASN A 310 8.65 6.49 -17.53
N PRO A 311 8.43 5.82 -18.69
CA PRO A 311 8.38 4.36 -18.77
C PRO A 311 9.69 3.64 -18.45
N ASN A 312 10.81 4.35 -18.41
CA ASN A 312 12.12 3.81 -18.07
C ASN A 312 12.55 4.11 -16.63
N GLY A 313 11.79 4.94 -15.89
CA GLY A 313 12.14 5.39 -14.55
C GLY A 313 13.47 6.16 -14.47
N ILE A 314 13.95 6.75 -15.57
CA ILE A 314 15.23 7.45 -15.61
C ILE A 314 15.09 8.79 -14.88
N GLY A 315 16.05 9.11 -14.01
CA GLY A 315 16.10 10.39 -13.28
C GLY A 315 15.19 10.46 -12.07
N LEU A 316 14.69 9.31 -11.61
CA LEU A 316 14.08 9.10 -10.30
C LEU A 316 15.17 8.79 -9.27
#